data_AF-A0A2H9MNT5-F1
#
_entry.id   AF-A0A2H9MNT5-F1
#
_cell.length_a   1.000
_cell.length_b   1.000
_cell.length_c   1.000
_cell.angle_alpha   90.00
_cell.angle_beta   90.00
_cell.angle_gamma   90.00
#
_symmetry.space_group_name_H-M   'P 1'
#
loop_
_entity.id
_entity.type
_entity.pdbx_description
1 polymer ?
#
loop_
_entity_poly.entity_id
_entity_poly.type
_entity_poly.pdbx_seq_one_letter_code
_entity_poly.pdbx_strand_id
1 'polypeptide(L)'
;MNKDREKKILSEILNGDEVAFDEFYEEYFPKVYKYAYKRVKSREVVEDLTSETFIKVLKGLPHFEVREYGGLDVWIYKIERNVIRDWFRRNIGKETLPFE
;
A
#
# COMPACT_ATOMS: atom_id res chain seq x y z
N MET A 1 5.00 -3.78 13.45
CA MET A 1 3.86 -3.66 14.39
C MET A 1 3.42 -5.05 14.84
N ASN A 2 2.93 -5.25 16.08
CA ASN A 2 2.31 -6.53 16.46
C ASN A 2 0.80 -6.53 16.12
N LYS A 3 0.16 -7.69 16.09
CA LYS A 3 -1.24 -7.82 15.61
C LYS A 3 -2.26 -7.05 16.46
N ASP A 4 -2.05 -6.97 17.76
CA ASP A 4 -2.97 -6.24 18.65
C ASP A 4 -2.88 -4.73 18.39
N ARG A 5 -1.67 -4.23 18.16
CA ARG A 5 -1.42 -2.85 17.76
C ARG A 5 -1.96 -2.56 16.35
N GLU A 6 -1.82 -3.50 15.41
CA GLU A 6 -2.45 -3.40 14.09
C GLU A 6 -3.98 -3.28 14.19
N LYS A 7 -4.64 -4.14 14.96
CA LYS A 7 -6.09 -4.04 15.15
C LYS A 7 -6.50 -2.69 15.75
N LYS A 8 -5.76 -2.24 16.75
CA LYS A 8 -6.03 -0.97 17.44
C LYS A 8 -5.91 0.22 16.48
N ILE A 9 -4.76 0.37 15.81
CA ILE A 9 -4.51 1.51 14.92
C ILE A 9 -5.50 1.54 13.76
N LEU A 10 -5.86 0.37 13.22
CA LEU A 10 -6.85 0.28 12.14
C LEU A 10 -8.24 0.69 12.62
N SER A 11 -8.64 0.30 13.84
CA SER A 11 -9.89 0.75 14.45
C SER A 11 -9.89 2.27 14.65
N GLU A 12 -8.81 2.86 15.12
CA GLU A 12 -8.68 4.31 15.33
C GLU A 12 -8.78 5.07 14.00
N ILE A 13 -8.09 4.61 12.95
CA ILE A 13 -8.17 5.17 11.60
C ILE A 13 -9.62 5.13 11.07
N LEU A 14 -10.32 4.01 11.25
CA LEU A 14 -11.71 3.87 10.81
C LEU A 14 -12.68 4.80 11.56
N ASN A 15 -12.32 5.24 12.77
CA ASN A 15 -13.07 6.23 13.55
C ASN A 15 -12.66 7.68 13.22
N GLY A 16 -11.74 7.90 12.27
CA GLY A 16 -11.29 9.23 11.85
C GLY A 16 -10.18 9.83 12.72
N ASP A 17 -9.44 9.01 13.47
CA ASP A 17 -8.28 9.48 14.23
C ASP A 17 -7.10 9.79 13.28
N GLU A 18 -6.82 11.08 13.12
CA GLU A 18 -5.72 11.58 12.27
C GLU A 18 -4.34 11.17 12.80
N VAL A 19 -4.15 11.09 14.12
CA VAL A 19 -2.88 10.72 14.73
C VAL A 19 -2.59 9.24 14.47
N ALA A 20 -3.60 8.39 14.56
CA ALA A 20 -3.48 6.98 14.20
C ALA A 20 -3.15 6.80 12.70
N PHE A 21 -3.72 7.64 11.84
CA PHE A 21 -3.39 7.63 10.42
C PHE A 21 -1.95 8.09 10.15
N ASP A 22 -1.48 9.16 10.79
CA ASP A 22 -0.12 9.65 10.63
C ASP A 22 0.90 8.59 11.06
N GLU A 23 0.66 7.94 12.20
CA GLU A 23 1.53 6.88 12.69
C GLU A 23 1.56 5.67 11.74
N PHE A 24 0.40 5.29 11.19
CA PHE A 24 0.30 4.29 10.15
C PHE A 24 1.07 4.71 8.89
N TYR A 25 0.90 5.95 8.45
CA TYR A 25 1.55 6.46 7.25
C TYR A 25 3.07 6.49 7.40
N GLU A 26 3.60 6.97 8.52
CA GLU A 26 5.04 7.01 8.80
C GLU A 26 5.68 5.62 8.78
N GLU A 27 4.99 4.59 9.29
CA GLU A 27 5.47 3.21 9.30
C GLU A 27 5.48 2.57 7.90
N TYR A 28 4.46 2.83 7.08
CA TYR A 28 4.27 2.13 5.80
C TYR A 28 4.79 2.91 4.60
N PHE A 29 4.86 4.24 4.65
CA PHE A 29 5.28 5.07 3.51
C PHE A 29 6.68 4.72 3.01
N PRO A 30 7.74 4.61 3.86
CA PRO A 30 9.08 4.28 3.38
C PRO A 30 9.15 2.90 2.71
N LYS A 31 8.32 1.95 3.18
CA LYS A 31 8.26 0.59 2.66
C LYS A 31 7.63 0.54 1.27
N VAL A 32 6.47 1.18 1.12
CA VAL A 32 5.74 1.31 -0.15
C VAL A 32 6.60 2.08 -1.15
N TYR A 33 7.04 3.29 -0.80
CA TYR A 33 7.87 4.10 -1.69
C TYR A 33 9.10 3.34 -2.20
N LYS A 34 9.82 2.63 -1.32
CA LYS A 34 10.99 1.81 -1.69
C LYS A 34 10.63 0.64 -2.60
N TYR A 35 9.47 0.02 -2.43
CA TYR A 35 9.01 -1.10 -3.25
C TYR A 35 8.68 -0.64 -4.68
N ALA A 36 7.96 0.47 -4.83
CA ALA A 36 7.69 1.11 -6.11
C ALA A 36 8.98 1.58 -6.79
N TYR A 37 9.86 2.27 -6.06
CA TYR A 37 11.10 2.82 -6.61
C TYR A 37 12.01 1.75 -7.21
N LYS A 38 12.12 0.58 -6.57
CA LYS A 38 12.90 -0.56 -7.09
C LYS A 38 12.43 -1.06 -8.46
N ARG A 39 11.16 -0.82 -8.83
CA ARG A 39 10.54 -1.35 -10.05
C ARG A 39 10.43 -0.32 -11.16
N VAL A 40 10.09 0.92 -10.80
CA VAL A 40 9.77 1.97 -11.77
C VAL A 40 10.96 2.88 -12.02
N LYS A 41 11.81 3.13 -11.01
CA LYS A 41 13.02 3.96 -11.09
C LYS A 41 12.79 5.39 -11.62
N SER A 42 11.56 5.89 -11.54
CA SER A 42 11.20 7.29 -11.83
C SER A 42 10.57 7.89 -10.58
N ARG A 43 11.14 8.98 -10.06
CA ARG A 43 10.69 9.60 -8.82
C ARG A 43 9.23 10.06 -8.90
N GLU A 44 8.90 10.81 -9.93
CA GLU A 44 7.56 11.35 -10.17
C GLU A 44 6.51 10.23 -10.19
N VAL A 45 6.77 9.19 -10.99
CA VAL A 45 5.85 8.05 -11.08
C VAL A 45 5.76 7.30 -9.75
N VAL A 46 6.85 7.19 -8.99
CA VAL A 46 6.84 6.52 -7.69
C VAL A 46 6.01 7.30 -6.67
N GLU A 47 6.10 8.63 -6.65
CA GLU A 47 5.28 9.49 -5.79
C GLU A 47 3.78 9.31 -6.11
N ASP A 48 3.41 9.24 -7.40
CA ASP A 48 2.04 8.98 -7.85
C ASP A 48 1.53 7.60 -7.43
N LEU A 49 2.31 6.53 -7.69
CA LEU A 49 1.92 5.16 -7.37
C LEU A 49 1.84 4.91 -5.87
N THR A 50 2.70 5.57 -5.09
CA THR A 50 2.66 5.53 -3.62
C THR A 50 1.36 6.16 -3.14
N SER A 51 1.02 7.33 -3.66
CA SER A 51 -0.22 8.03 -3.32
C SER A 51 -1.47 7.21 -3.68
N GLU A 52 -1.50 6.64 -4.90
CA GLU A 52 -2.60 5.75 -5.33
C GLU A 52 -2.72 4.52 -4.42
N THR A 53 -1.60 3.96 -3.98
CA THR A 53 -1.58 2.82 -3.05
C THR A 53 -2.25 3.17 -1.74
N PHE A 54 -1.88 4.28 -1.09
CA PHE A 54 -2.49 4.69 0.18
C PHE A 54 -3.98 5.02 0.04
N ILE A 55 -4.40 5.64 -1.07
CA ILE A 55 -5.82 5.86 -1.36
C ILE A 55 -6.58 4.52 -1.43
N LYS A 56 -6.02 3.51 -2.08
CA LYS A 56 -6.65 2.18 -2.18
C LYS A 56 -6.64 1.43 -0.85
N VAL A 57 -5.57 1.57 -0.07
CA VAL A 57 -5.48 1.05 1.30
C VAL A 57 -6.61 1.65 2.13
N LEU A 58 -6.71 2.97 2.23
CA LEU A 58 -7.76 3.65 3.01
C LEU A 58 -9.17 3.23 2.59
N LYS A 59 -9.44 3.14 1.28
CA LYS A 59 -10.73 2.64 0.76
C LYS A 59 -11.00 1.17 1.08
N GLY A 60 -9.95 0.36 1.18
CA GLY A 60 -10.04 -1.07 1.48
C GLY A 60 -10.10 -1.40 2.97
N LEU A 61 -9.61 -0.50 3.83
CA LEU A 61 -9.52 -0.70 5.28
C LEU A 61 -10.84 -1.14 5.95
N PRO A 62 -12.02 -0.57 5.61
CA PRO A 62 -13.29 -0.98 6.23
C PRO A 62 -13.65 -2.46 6.01
N HIS A 63 -13.06 -3.10 4.99
CA HIS A 63 -13.31 -4.48 4.62
C HIS A 63 -12.10 -5.39 4.90
N PHE A 64 -11.04 -4.83 5.49
CA PHE A 64 -9.83 -5.57 5.81
C PHE A 64 -9.99 -6.26 7.16
N GLU A 65 -9.79 -7.57 7.17
CA GLU A 65 -9.78 -8.37 8.39
C GLU A 65 -8.34 -8.74 8.74
N VAL A 66 -7.94 -8.49 9.98
CA VAL A 66 -6.64 -8.95 10.49
C VAL A 66 -6.68 -10.47 10.63
N ARG A 67 -6.01 -11.17 9.72
CA ARG A 67 -5.95 -12.64 9.67
C ARG A 67 -4.80 -13.20 10.49
N GLU A 68 -4.89 -14.50 10.80
CA GLU A 68 -3.82 -15.22 11.49
C GLU A 68 -2.55 -15.31 10.62
N TYR A 69 -2.71 -15.45 9.30
CA TYR A 69 -1.64 -15.48 8.31
C TYR A 69 -1.88 -14.40 7.24
N GLY A 70 -0.82 -13.67 6.89
CA GLY A 70 -0.89 -12.51 5.99
C GLY A 70 -1.31 -11.24 6.73
N GLY A 71 -0.32 -10.53 7.27
CA GLY A 71 -0.50 -9.27 8.00
C GLY A 71 -0.72 -8.06 7.10
N LEU A 72 -0.84 -6.89 7.74
CA LEU A 72 -1.09 -5.60 7.11
C LEU A 72 -0.06 -5.28 6.01
N ASP A 73 1.22 -5.59 6.22
CA ASP A 73 2.28 -5.43 5.21
C ASP A 73 1.96 -6.21 3.91
N VAL A 74 1.54 -7.49 4.03
CA VAL A 74 1.27 -8.35 2.86
C VAL A 74 0.11 -7.81 2.04
N TRP A 75 -0.92 -7.32 2.71
CA TRP A 75 -2.09 -6.74 2.05
C TRP A 75 -1.76 -5.41 1.36
N ILE A 76 -0.99 -4.54 2.01
CA ILE A 76 -0.50 -3.28 1.41
C ILE A 76 0.36 -3.58 0.17
N TYR A 77 1.33 -4.48 0.26
CA TYR A 77 2.16 -4.85 -0.90
C TYR A 77 1.35 -5.49 -2.03
N LYS A 78 0.28 -6.22 -1.72
CA LYS A 78 -0.64 -6.74 -2.74
C LYS A 78 -1.34 -5.60 -3.49
N ILE A 79 -1.79 -4.57 -2.78
CA ILE A 79 -2.39 -3.38 -3.38
C ILE A 79 -1.36 -2.65 -4.24
N GLU A 80 -0.17 -2.38 -3.69
CA GLU A 80 0.91 -1.68 -4.39
C GLU A 80 1.34 -2.41 -5.66
N ARG A 81 1.52 -3.74 -5.60
CA ARG A 81 1.84 -4.57 -6.76
C ARG A 81 0.76 -4.42 -7.85
N ASN A 82 -0.51 -4.39 -7.47
CA ASN A 82 -1.62 -4.22 -8.41
C ASN A 82 -1.59 -2.82 -9.05
N VAL A 83 -1.34 -1.77 -8.26
CA VAL A 83 -1.19 -0.39 -8.74
C VAL A 83 -0.05 -0.29 -9.76
N ILE A 84 1.13 -0.81 -9.42
CA ILE A 84 2.30 -0.84 -10.31
C ILE A 84 1.98 -1.62 -11.60
N ARG A 85 1.37 -2.80 -11.49
CA ARG A 85 0.99 -3.62 -12.65
C ARG A 85 0.02 -2.89 -13.57
N ASP A 86 -0.99 -2.24 -13.00
CA ASP A 86 -1.98 -1.49 -13.76
C ASP A 86 -1.34 -0.30 -14.47
N TRP A 87 -0.39 0.39 -13.82
CA TRP A 87 0.41 1.44 -14.44
C TRP A 87 1.24 0.91 -15.62
N PHE A 88 1.98 -0.18 -15.44
CA PHE A 88 2.75 -0.79 -16.53
C PHE A 88 1.86 -1.19 -17.72
N ARG A 89 0.69 -1.79 -17.44
CA ARG A 89 -0.29 -2.17 -18.48
C ARG A 89 -0.78 -0.98 -19.30
N ARG A 90 -0.91 0.20 -18.68
CA ARG A 90 -1.37 1.42 -19.35
C ARG A 90 -0.25 2.13 -20.11
N ASN A 91 1.00 2.01 -19.67
CA ASN A 91 2.11 2.83 -20.17
C ASN A 91 3.09 2.09 -21.09
N ILE A 92 3.23 0.76 -20.99
CA ILE A 92 4.24 0.00 -21.75
C ILE A 92 3.63 -1.06 -22.69
N GLY A 93 2.30 -1.26 -22.63
CA GLY A 93 1.64 -2.32 -23.40
C GLY A 93 1.82 -3.71 -22.76
N LYS A 94 1.07 -4.71 -23.25
CA LYS A 94 0.95 -6.04 -22.61
C LYS A 94 2.21 -6.92 -22.71
N GLU A 95 3.17 -6.59 -23.57
CA GLU A 95 4.28 -7.50 -23.95
C GLU A 95 5.50 -7.49 -23.00
N THR A 96 5.60 -6.55 -22.05
CA THR A 96 6.83 -6.38 -21.26
C THR A 96 6.61 -6.36 -19.74
N LEU A 97 5.64 -7.10 -19.21
CA LEU A 97 5.42 -7.16 -17.76
C LEU A 97 6.53 -7.99 -17.07
N PRO A 98 7.39 -7.40 -16.21
CA PRO A 98 8.52 -8.12 -15.60
C PRO A 98 8.13 -9.04 -14.42
N PHE A 99 6.87 -9.44 -14.31
CA PHE A 99 6.32 -9.99 -13.05
C PHE A 99 5.44 -11.24 -13.23
N GLU A 100 5.59 -11.97 -14.34
CA GLU A 100 5.11 -13.35 -14.49
C GLU A 100 6.18 -14.36 -14.10
#